data_AF-A0A6A6QRZ0-F1
#
_entry.id   AF-A0A6A6QRZ0-F1
#
_cell.length_a   1.000
_cell.length_b   1.000
_cell.length_c   1.000
_cell.angle_alpha   90.00
_cell.angle_beta   90.00
_cell.angle_gamma   90.00
#
_symmetry.space_group_name_H-M   'P 1'
#
loop_
_entity.id
_entity.type
_entity.pdbx_description
1 polymer ?
#
loop_
_entity_poly.entity_id
_entity_poly.type
_entity_poly.pdbx_seq_one_letter_code
_entity_poly.pdbx_strand_id
1 'polypeptide(L)'
;SSIPNAKYSTITNHTVTPPGWSSHPRIDRSTLTNCTLAGLSEKTVFDRSRLTDTTVTSAASAGPPSSVSIARNGKSHFDRSVLERAHVTDSYLNRSTIKDSTMNLAHADRSTVSGTQCVISSSRLDRSTVSDSFISGDSVAERSDVKEGSEVSGKSNLSRSRVTASRVRDATRLDRSTLKNCSVENSRAERSTLEDCEVVNCKLERTKFTGMRLANGRWERGNLVGR
;
A
#
# COMPACT_ATOMS: atom_id res chain seq x y z
N SER A 1 22.07 -23.35 -5.57
CA SER A 1 20.77 -23.68 -4.96
C SER A 1 21.00 -23.98 -3.48
N SER A 2 20.14 -23.64 -2.52
CA SER A 2 18.68 -23.67 -2.57
C SER A 2 18.04 -22.78 -1.49
N ILE A 3 16.76 -22.41 -1.62
CA ILE A 3 15.91 -22.03 -0.48
C ILE A 3 14.53 -22.71 -0.62
N PRO A 4 14.38 -24.00 -0.25
CA PRO A 4 13.09 -24.69 -0.31
C PRO A 4 12.32 -24.52 1.00
N ASN A 5 13.02 -24.69 2.13
CA ASN A 5 12.46 -24.48 3.47
C ASN A 5 13.57 -23.95 4.38
N ALA A 6 13.26 -22.93 5.18
CA ALA A 6 14.14 -22.39 6.22
C ALA A 6 13.34 -22.18 7.51
N LYS A 7 13.92 -22.55 8.65
CA LYS A 7 13.25 -22.46 9.96
C LYS A 7 14.24 -22.05 11.03
N TYR A 8 13.91 -21.03 11.83
CA TYR A 8 14.82 -20.47 12.85
C TYR A 8 16.23 -20.15 12.31
N SER A 9 16.31 -19.77 11.03
CA SER A 9 17.58 -19.63 10.29
C SER A 9 17.97 -18.16 10.15
N THR A 10 19.26 -17.89 10.03
CA THR A 10 19.79 -16.58 9.61
C THR A 10 20.44 -16.76 8.25
N ILE A 11 19.93 -16.03 7.25
CA ILE A 11 20.35 -16.11 5.85
C ILE A 11 20.85 -14.72 5.45
N THR A 12 22.08 -14.62 4.97
CA THR A 12 22.68 -13.32 4.61
C THR A 12 23.33 -13.36 3.23
N ASN A 13 23.31 -12.23 2.51
CA ASN A 13 24.05 -12.05 1.24
C ASN A 13 23.71 -13.10 0.15
N HIS A 14 22.46 -13.59 0.11
CA HIS A 14 22.04 -14.65 -0.79
C HIS A 14 21.12 -14.17 -1.91
N THR A 15 21.53 -14.43 -3.15
CA THR A 15 20.73 -14.20 -4.38
C THR A 15 20.26 -15.53 -4.96
N VAL A 16 18.95 -15.70 -5.13
CA VAL A 16 18.30 -16.92 -5.62
C VAL A 16 17.24 -16.55 -6.65
N THR A 17 17.64 -16.67 -7.92
CA THR A 17 16.86 -16.24 -9.10
C THR A 17 16.76 -17.39 -10.12
N PRO A 18 16.16 -18.54 -9.77
CA PRO A 18 16.11 -19.70 -10.66
C PRO A 18 15.16 -19.43 -11.84
N PRO A 19 15.38 -20.07 -13.01
CA PRO A 19 14.45 -19.98 -14.15
C PRO A 19 13.07 -20.60 -13.84
N GLY A 20 12.99 -21.45 -12.81
CA GLY A 20 11.76 -21.94 -12.22
C GLY A 20 12.03 -22.64 -10.88
N TRP A 21 11.09 -22.59 -9.95
CA TRP A 21 11.22 -23.24 -8.64
C TRP A 21 10.68 -24.67 -8.66
N SER A 22 11.56 -25.66 -8.50
CA SER A 22 11.18 -27.07 -8.31
C SER A 22 10.47 -27.32 -6.98
N SER A 23 10.76 -26.49 -5.97
CA SER A 23 10.12 -26.44 -4.67
C SER A 23 10.17 -24.98 -4.19
N HIS A 24 9.07 -24.47 -3.63
CA HIS A 24 8.94 -23.03 -3.33
C HIS A 24 9.37 -22.73 -1.89
N PRO A 25 10.01 -21.58 -1.61
CA PRO A 25 10.49 -21.25 -0.28
C PRO A 25 9.37 -21.18 0.77
N ARG A 26 9.52 -21.96 1.84
CA ARG A 26 8.80 -21.73 3.10
C ARG A 26 9.77 -21.30 4.19
N ILE A 27 9.66 -20.06 4.62
CA ILE A 27 10.55 -19.42 5.60
C ILE A 27 9.74 -19.14 6.87
N ASP A 28 10.05 -19.82 7.97
CA ASP A 28 9.35 -19.68 9.27
C ASP A 28 10.32 -19.19 10.35
N ARG A 29 9.94 -18.13 11.07
CA ARG A 29 10.71 -17.53 12.19
C ARG A 29 12.19 -17.33 11.89
N SER A 30 12.52 -16.89 10.67
CA SER A 30 13.90 -16.75 10.19
C SER A 30 14.23 -15.30 9.87
N THR A 31 15.52 -14.96 9.83
CA THR A 31 16.03 -13.63 9.46
C THR A 31 16.75 -13.69 8.12
N LEU A 32 16.36 -12.85 7.17
CA LEU A 32 17.00 -12.64 5.88
C LEU A 32 17.58 -11.22 5.85
N THR A 33 18.87 -11.09 5.52
CA THR A 33 19.54 -9.79 5.40
C THR A 33 20.32 -9.70 4.10
N ASN A 34 20.15 -8.61 3.33
CA ASN A 34 20.81 -8.43 2.03
C ASN A 34 20.58 -9.62 1.08
N CYS A 35 19.33 -10.02 0.92
CA CYS A 35 18.93 -11.17 0.09
C CYS A 35 18.15 -10.72 -1.15
N THR A 36 18.21 -11.52 -2.22
CA THR A 36 17.38 -11.32 -3.43
C THR A 36 16.73 -12.64 -3.81
N LEU A 37 15.40 -12.67 -3.82
CA LEU A 37 14.59 -13.84 -4.15
C LEU A 37 13.69 -13.49 -5.34
N ALA A 38 13.84 -14.17 -6.48
CA ALA A 38 13.07 -13.87 -7.69
C ALA A 38 12.34 -15.09 -8.25
N GLY A 39 11.36 -14.85 -9.13
CA GLY A 39 10.62 -15.91 -9.83
C GLY A 39 9.59 -16.62 -8.94
N LEU A 40 9.21 -16.01 -7.81
CA LEU A 40 8.36 -16.64 -6.79
C LEU A 40 6.91 -16.80 -7.24
N SER A 41 6.18 -17.74 -6.61
CA SER A 41 4.76 -18.00 -6.82
C SER A 41 3.98 -18.03 -5.51
N GLU A 42 2.64 -18.09 -5.58
CA GLU A 42 1.72 -18.17 -4.43
C GLU A 42 2.05 -19.29 -3.39
N LYS A 43 2.89 -20.26 -3.77
CA LYS A 43 3.37 -21.32 -2.87
C LYS A 43 4.52 -20.87 -1.94
N THR A 44 5.11 -19.70 -2.19
CA THR A 44 6.15 -19.09 -1.36
C THR A 44 5.53 -18.45 -0.12
N VAL A 45 6.01 -18.80 1.07
CA VAL A 45 5.47 -18.32 2.35
C VAL A 45 6.58 -17.88 3.30
N PHE A 46 6.42 -16.70 3.90
CA PHE A 46 7.23 -16.15 4.99
C PHE A 46 6.30 -15.98 6.21
N ASP A 47 6.42 -16.85 7.24
CA ASP A 47 5.66 -16.76 8.49
C ASP A 47 6.58 -16.29 9.63
N ARG A 48 6.16 -15.26 10.39
CA ARG A 48 6.90 -14.66 11.53
C ARG A 48 8.38 -14.35 11.25
N SER A 49 8.73 -14.02 10.00
CA SER A 49 10.12 -13.86 9.58
C SER A 49 10.50 -12.39 9.43
N ARG A 50 11.78 -12.08 9.56
CA ARG A 50 12.32 -10.73 9.42
C ARG A 50 13.14 -10.63 8.15
N LEU A 51 12.78 -9.71 7.26
CA LEU A 51 13.49 -9.42 6.02
C LEU A 51 14.07 -8.01 6.14
N THR A 52 15.36 -7.87 5.88
CA THR A 52 16.10 -6.60 6.01
C THR A 52 16.96 -6.41 4.77
N ASP A 53 16.89 -5.23 4.13
CA ASP A 53 17.62 -4.94 2.87
C ASP A 53 17.39 -6.03 1.80
N THR A 54 16.16 -6.54 1.69
CA THR A 54 15.86 -7.76 0.94
C THR A 54 14.87 -7.50 -0.20
N THR A 55 15.20 -8.01 -1.38
CA THR A 55 14.34 -7.96 -2.58
C THR A 55 13.58 -9.28 -2.74
N VAL A 56 12.27 -9.20 -2.91
CA VAL A 56 11.37 -10.34 -3.14
C VAL A 56 10.49 -10.03 -4.36
N THR A 57 10.73 -10.72 -5.47
CA THR A 57 10.00 -10.53 -6.71
C THR A 57 9.36 -11.82 -7.21
N SER A 58 8.14 -11.67 -7.71
CA SER A 58 7.40 -12.79 -8.29
C SER A 58 7.86 -13.15 -9.70
N ALA A 59 7.44 -14.31 -10.21
CA ALA A 59 7.56 -14.63 -11.62
C ALA A 59 6.71 -13.67 -12.46
N ALA A 60 7.32 -13.06 -13.50
CA ALA A 60 6.64 -12.17 -14.41
C ALA A 60 5.42 -12.87 -15.05
N SER A 61 4.25 -12.21 -15.02
CA SER A 61 3.08 -12.69 -15.76
C SER A 61 3.32 -12.51 -17.26
N ALA A 62 3.23 -13.59 -18.02
CA ALA A 62 3.28 -13.55 -19.48
C ALA A 62 1.98 -12.96 -20.06
N GLY A 63 1.87 -11.63 -20.04
CA GLY A 63 0.75 -10.89 -20.59
C GLY A 63 0.86 -9.38 -20.33
N PRO A 64 0.22 -8.53 -21.16
CA PRO A 64 0.17 -7.09 -20.93
C PRO A 64 -0.60 -6.78 -19.63
N PRO A 65 -0.30 -5.65 -18.96
CA PRO A 65 -0.97 -5.26 -17.71
C PRO A 65 -2.41 -4.78 -17.98
N SER A 66 -3.32 -5.73 -18.19
CA SER A 66 -4.74 -5.46 -18.38
C SER A 66 -5.44 -5.10 -17.05
N SER A 67 -5.77 -3.82 -16.92
CA SER A 67 -6.81 -3.29 -16.02
C SER A 67 -6.85 -3.90 -14.61
N VAL A 68 -5.77 -3.74 -13.83
CA VAL A 68 -5.75 -3.76 -12.35
C VAL A 68 -6.66 -4.84 -11.74
N SER A 69 -6.57 -6.07 -12.26
CA SER A 69 -7.06 -7.25 -11.55
C SER A 69 -6.07 -7.55 -10.43
N ILE A 70 -6.11 -6.74 -9.36
CA ILE A 70 -5.28 -6.92 -8.16
C ILE A 70 -5.69 -8.24 -7.54
N ALA A 71 -5.01 -9.31 -7.97
CA ALA A 71 -5.24 -10.66 -7.56
C ALA A 71 -5.23 -10.70 -6.04
N ARG A 72 -6.25 -11.32 -5.44
CA ARG A 72 -6.28 -11.49 -3.98
C ARG A 72 -5.14 -12.40 -3.51
N ASN A 73 -4.61 -13.21 -4.43
CA ASN A 73 -3.48 -14.10 -4.26
C ASN A 73 -2.24 -13.40 -4.84
N GLY A 74 -1.50 -12.67 -4.00
CA GLY A 74 -0.15 -12.25 -4.38
C GLY A 74 0.75 -13.47 -4.53
N LYS A 75 1.67 -13.46 -5.49
CA LYS A 75 2.63 -14.55 -5.76
C LYS A 75 3.74 -14.72 -4.69
N SER A 76 3.51 -14.28 -3.46
CA SER A 76 4.31 -14.59 -2.26
C SER A 76 3.54 -14.13 -1.02
N HIS A 77 3.50 -14.94 0.03
CA HIS A 77 2.73 -14.66 1.24
C HIS A 77 3.61 -14.30 2.43
N PHE A 78 3.32 -13.18 3.10
CA PHE A 78 3.99 -12.71 4.31
C PHE A 78 3.00 -12.67 5.47
N ASP A 79 2.99 -13.70 6.31
CA ASP A 79 2.18 -13.78 7.52
C ASP A 79 2.99 -13.31 8.73
N ARG A 80 2.50 -12.30 9.45
CA ARG A 80 3.08 -11.80 10.72
C ARG A 80 4.58 -11.47 10.64
N SER A 81 5.05 -11.07 9.46
CA SER A 81 6.46 -10.86 9.15
C SER A 81 6.84 -9.39 9.25
N VAL A 82 8.14 -9.10 9.38
CA VAL A 82 8.67 -7.74 9.47
C VAL A 82 9.60 -7.50 8.29
N LEU A 83 9.30 -6.49 7.49
CA LEU A 83 10.05 -6.10 6.30
C LEU A 83 10.64 -4.71 6.56
N GLU A 84 11.97 -4.58 6.48
CA GLU A 84 12.67 -3.30 6.65
C GLU A 84 13.60 -3.05 5.47
N ARG A 85 13.50 -1.88 4.81
CA ARG A 85 14.25 -1.56 3.59
C ARG A 85 14.14 -2.66 2.52
N ALA A 86 12.97 -3.27 2.44
CA ALA A 86 12.67 -4.34 1.49
C ALA A 86 12.09 -3.78 0.19
N HIS A 87 12.25 -4.54 -0.90
CA HIS A 87 11.50 -4.34 -2.14
C HIS A 87 10.62 -5.57 -2.35
N VAL A 88 9.30 -5.40 -2.34
CA VAL A 88 8.36 -6.49 -2.59
C VAL A 88 7.46 -6.20 -3.78
N THR A 89 7.36 -7.15 -4.69
CA THR A 89 6.41 -7.08 -5.81
C THR A 89 5.40 -8.21 -5.73
N ASP A 90 4.15 -7.93 -6.13
CA ASP A 90 3.11 -8.94 -6.38
C ASP A 90 3.00 -9.96 -5.24
N SER A 91 2.79 -9.43 -4.03
CA SER A 91 2.91 -10.14 -2.76
C SER A 91 1.72 -9.83 -1.84
N TYR A 92 1.30 -10.81 -1.04
CA TYR A 92 0.25 -10.67 -0.03
C TYR A 92 0.87 -10.56 1.36
N LEU A 93 0.56 -9.50 2.11
CA LEU A 93 1.11 -9.21 3.43
C LEU A 93 0.00 -9.16 4.47
N ASN A 94 -0.05 -10.13 5.38
CA ASN A 94 -1.12 -10.31 6.36
C ASN A 94 -0.58 -10.14 7.78
N ARG A 95 -1.10 -9.14 8.51
CA ARG A 95 -0.66 -8.79 9.88
C ARG A 95 0.85 -8.52 9.98
N SER A 96 1.43 -7.99 8.92
CA SER A 96 2.88 -7.76 8.80
C SER A 96 3.23 -6.30 9.06
N THR A 97 4.49 -6.03 9.39
CA THR A 97 5.05 -4.68 9.55
C THR A 97 6.00 -4.41 8.39
N ILE A 98 5.81 -3.28 7.72
CA ILE A 98 6.57 -2.85 6.55
C ILE A 98 7.17 -1.47 6.87
N LYS A 99 8.49 -1.36 6.90
CA LYS A 99 9.19 -0.13 7.27
C LYS A 99 10.22 0.29 6.23
N ASP A 100 10.22 1.56 5.85
CA ASP A 100 11.13 2.17 4.87
C ASP A 100 11.30 1.32 3.59
N SER A 101 10.21 0.69 3.13
CA SER A 101 10.20 -0.38 2.13
C SER A 101 9.27 -0.05 0.96
N THR A 102 9.56 -0.63 -0.20
CA THR A 102 8.78 -0.40 -1.43
C THR A 102 7.88 -1.59 -1.73
N MET A 103 6.59 -1.33 -1.98
CA MET A 103 5.58 -2.33 -2.34
C MET A 103 4.97 -1.97 -3.70
N ASN A 104 5.04 -2.89 -4.67
CA ASN A 104 4.40 -2.71 -5.98
C ASN A 104 3.50 -3.91 -6.30
N LEU A 105 2.28 -3.67 -6.81
CA LEU A 105 1.28 -4.72 -7.10
C LEU A 105 0.95 -5.62 -5.88
N ALA A 106 1.19 -5.12 -4.66
CA ALA A 106 1.04 -5.88 -3.43
C ALA A 106 -0.37 -5.75 -2.83
N HIS A 107 -0.70 -6.62 -1.87
CA HIS A 107 -1.92 -6.53 -1.09
C HIS A 107 -1.60 -6.72 0.39
N ALA A 108 -1.68 -5.64 1.18
CA ALA A 108 -1.54 -5.69 2.63
C ALA A 108 -2.91 -5.74 3.32
N ASP A 109 -3.16 -6.76 4.14
CA ASP A 109 -4.32 -6.90 5.01
C ASP A 109 -3.88 -6.82 6.49
N ARG A 110 -4.61 -6.03 7.30
CA ARG A 110 -4.37 -5.85 8.75
C ARG A 110 -2.90 -5.52 9.10
N SER A 111 -2.19 -4.85 8.22
CA SER A 111 -0.74 -4.63 8.32
C SER A 111 -0.40 -3.18 8.64
N THR A 112 0.82 -2.92 9.07
CA THR A 112 1.33 -1.56 9.34
C THR A 112 2.43 -1.23 8.35
N VAL A 113 2.28 -0.12 7.62
CA VAL A 113 3.34 0.46 6.76
C VAL A 113 3.81 1.77 7.39
N SER A 114 5.12 1.98 7.51
CA SER A 114 5.65 3.20 8.15
C SER A 114 7.02 3.66 7.63
N GLY A 115 7.27 4.96 7.67
CA GLY A 115 8.59 5.55 7.47
C GLY A 115 8.77 6.21 6.09
N THR A 116 9.58 7.27 6.06
CA THR A 116 9.63 8.28 4.99
C THR A 116 10.07 7.75 3.63
N GLN A 117 10.65 6.56 3.57
CA GLN A 117 11.05 5.91 2.30
C GLN A 117 10.04 4.86 1.83
N CYS A 118 8.90 4.69 2.53
CA CYS A 118 7.86 3.76 2.10
C CYS A 118 7.11 4.27 0.86
N VAL A 119 7.11 3.47 -0.20
CA VAL A 119 6.35 3.73 -1.43
C VAL A 119 5.45 2.54 -1.72
N ILE A 120 4.16 2.80 -1.88
CA ILE A 120 3.09 1.84 -2.12
C ILE A 120 2.49 2.19 -3.49
N SER A 121 2.74 1.37 -4.51
CA SER A 121 2.27 1.60 -5.89
C SER A 121 1.44 0.42 -6.42
N SER A 122 0.40 0.70 -7.20
CA SER A 122 -0.50 -0.31 -7.79
C SER A 122 -1.05 -1.36 -6.80
N SER A 123 -1.16 -1.00 -5.52
CA SER A 123 -1.30 -1.95 -4.41
C SER A 123 -2.64 -1.80 -3.68
N ARG A 124 -3.06 -2.84 -2.96
CA ARG A 124 -4.23 -2.82 -2.07
C ARG A 124 -3.82 -2.79 -0.60
N LEU A 125 -4.55 -2.01 0.19
CA LEU A 125 -4.51 -1.99 1.64
C LEU A 125 -5.95 -2.28 2.14
N ASP A 126 -6.19 -3.36 2.90
CA ASP A 126 -7.44 -3.55 3.67
C ASP A 126 -7.09 -3.53 5.17
N ARG A 127 -7.90 -2.84 5.98
CA ARG A 127 -7.77 -2.78 7.45
C ARG A 127 -6.37 -2.45 7.97
N SER A 128 -5.58 -1.71 7.19
CA SER A 128 -4.16 -1.48 7.43
C SER A 128 -3.89 -0.05 7.89
N THR A 129 -2.76 0.17 8.55
CA THR A 129 -2.30 1.49 9.00
C THR A 129 -1.10 1.91 8.16
N VAL A 130 -1.06 3.17 7.74
CA VAL A 130 0.04 3.77 6.97
C VAL A 130 0.46 5.08 7.62
N SER A 131 1.75 5.25 7.93
CA SER A 131 2.31 6.51 8.44
C SER A 131 3.57 6.92 7.68
N ASP A 132 3.81 8.23 7.53
CA ASP A 132 4.97 8.81 6.84
C ASP A 132 5.27 8.23 5.45
N SER A 133 4.26 7.73 4.71
CA SER A 133 4.47 6.96 3.48
C SER A 133 3.76 7.54 2.25
N PHE A 134 4.18 7.13 1.06
CA PHE A 134 3.60 7.53 -0.23
C PHE A 134 2.74 6.41 -0.84
N ILE A 135 1.45 6.68 -1.09
CA ILE A 135 0.51 5.78 -1.78
C ILE A 135 0.21 6.36 -3.18
N SER A 136 0.41 5.58 -4.24
CA SER A 136 0.35 6.06 -5.62
C SER A 136 -0.08 5.01 -6.64
N GLY A 137 -0.24 5.42 -7.91
CA GLY A 137 -0.40 4.53 -9.07
C GLY A 137 -1.62 3.62 -8.98
N ASP A 138 -2.84 4.18 -8.98
CA ASP A 138 -4.12 3.47 -8.92
C ASP A 138 -4.28 2.53 -7.69
N SER A 139 -3.55 2.81 -6.59
CA SER A 139 -3.64 2.03 -5.34
C SER A 139 -5.01 2.16 -4.66
N VAL A 140 -5.40 1.14 -3.90
CA VAL A 140 -6.71 1.07 -3.21
C VAL A 140 -6.53 0.87 -1.71
N ALA A 141 -7.07 1.77 -0.89
CA ALA A 141 -7.08 1.64 0.57
C ALA A 141 -8.51 1.52 1.11
N GLU A 142 -8.94 0.33 1.51
CA GLU A 142 -10.24 0.07 2.13
C GLU A 142 -10.12 -0.11 3.65
N ARG A 143 -11.05 0.49 4.42
CA ARG A 143 -11.10 0.40 5.90
C ARG A 143 -9.75 0.68 6.60
N SER A 144 -8.91 1.51 6.00
CA SER A 144 -7.51 1.69 6.40
C SER A 144 -7.28 3.09 6.97
N ASP A 145 -6.24 3.24 7.77
CA ASP A 145 -5.85 4.51 8.39
C ASP A 145 -4.58 5.02 7.73
N VAL A 146 -4.62 6.22 7.15
CA VAL A 146 -3.46 6.92 6.57
C VAL A 146 -3.18 8.14 7.43
N LYS A 147 -2.00 8.24 8.04
CA LYS A 147 -1.71 9.27 9.05
C LYS A 147 -0.30 9.86 8.90
N GLU A 148 -0.03 10.89 9.71
CA GLU A 148 1.33 11.36 10.03
C GLU A 148 2.19 11.59 8.79
N GLY A 149 2.04 12.74 8.12
CA GLY A 149 2.90 13.15 7.00
C GLY A 149 2.71 12.36 5.69
N SER A 150 1.90 11.30 5.68
CA SER A 150 1.66 10.48 4.48
C SER A 150 1.05 11.26 3.31
N GLU A 151 1.27 10.74 2.10
CA GLU A 151 0.67 11.27 0.87
C GLU A 151 -0.09 10.17 0.12
N VAL A 152 -1.25 10.51 -0.43
CA VAL A 152 -1.98 9.68 -1.39
C VAL A 152 -2.20 10.42 -2.71
N SER A 153 -1.74 9.84 -3.80
CA SER A 153 -1.71 10.47 -5.13
C SER A 153 -1.96 9.46 -6.26
N GLY A 154 -1.84 9.91 -7.51
CA GLY A 154 -1.90 9.08 -8.71
C GLY A 154 -3.17 8.24 -8.85
N LYS A 155 -4.36 8.89 -8.85
CA LYS A 155 -5.69 8.27 -9.07
C LYS A 155 -6.09 7.17 -8.06
N SER A 156 -5.41 7.12 -6.92
CA SER A 156 -5.70 6.15 -5.86
C SER A 156 -7.14 6.26 -5.32
N ASN A 157 -7.61 5.24 -4.62
CA ASN A 157 -8.99 5.16 -4.13
C ASN A 157 -9.05 4.73 -2.66
N LEU A 158 -9.53 5.61 -1.78
CA LEU A 158 -9.72 5.33 -0.35
C LEU A 158 -11.21 5.17 -0.04
N SER A 159 -11.61 4.02 0.47
CA SER A 159 -13.01 3.74 0.82
C SER A 159 -13.21 3.28 2.25
N ARG A 160 -14.13 3.93 2.99
CA ARG A 160 -14.37 3.68 4.43
C ARG A 160 -13.11 3.86 5.29
N SER A 161 -12.18 4.71 4.85
CA SER A 161 -10.84 4.88 5.41
C SER A 161 -10.73 6.18 6.20
N ARG A 162 -9.74 6.30 7.09
CA ARG A 162 -9.42 7.55 7.78
C ARG A 162 -8.11 8.13 7.23
N VAL A 163 -8.04 9.45 7.08
CA VAL A 163 -6.85 10.18 6.68
C VAL A 163 -6.60 11.29 7.70
N THR A 164 -5.40 11.42 8.24
CA THR A 164 -5.12 12.44 9.28
C THR A 164 -3.74 13.07 9.10
N ALA A 165 -3.63 14.40 9.19
CA ALA A 165 -2.35 15.12 9.12
C ALA A 165 -1.50 14.72 7.88
N SER A 166 -2.16 14.60 6.73
CA SER A 166 -1.65 13.96 5.51
C SER A 166 -2.13 14.69 4.24
N ARG A 167 -1.53 14.40 3.09
CA ARG A 167 -1.85 15.00 1.79
C ARG A 167 -2.60 14.03 0.88
N VAL A 168 -3.56 14.53 0.11
CA VAL A 168 -4.33 13.75 -0.88
C VAL A 168 -4.39 14.55 -2.18
N ARG A 169 -3.90 14.01 -3.30
CA ARG A 169 -3.83 14.74 -4.58
C ARG A 169 -4.10 13.87 -5.81
N ASP A 170 -4.03 14.50 -6.99
CA ASP A 170 -3.96 13.87 -8.32
C ASP A 170 -5.09 12.88 -8.64
N ALA A 171 -6.32 13.38 -8.73
CA ALA A 171 -7.52 12.61 -9.07
C ALA A 171 -7.84 11.44 -8.12
N THR A 172 -7.34 11.50 -6.89
CA THR A 172 -7.67 10.51 -5.85
C THR A 172 -9.17 10.54 -5.52
N ARG A 173 -9.74 9.37 -5.30
CA ARG A 173 -11.16 9.19 -4.93
C ARG A 173 -11.29 8.81 -3.45
N LEU A 174 -12.20 9.48 -2.76
CA LEU A 174 -12.55 9.25 -1.37
C LEU A 174 -14.05 8.85 -1.34
N ASP A 175 -14.42 7.65 -0.87
CA ASP A 175 -15.83 7.24 -0.69
C ASP A 175 -16.08 6.80 0.76
N ARG A 176 -17.00 7.47 1.46
CA ARG A 176 -17.35 7.20 2.88
C ARG A 176 -16.15 7.27 3.82
N SER A 177 -15.17 8.10 3.50
CA SER A 177 -13.92 8.24 4.26
C SER A 177 -13.97 9.48 5.16
N THR A 178 -13.15 9.51 6.20
CA THR A 178 -12.98 10.68 7.09
C THR A 178 -11.59 11.25 6.92
N LEU A 179 -11.47 12.57 6.73
CA LEU A 179 -10.20 13.28 6.61
C LEU A 179 -10.12 14.36 7.69
N LYS A 180 -8.99 14.45 8.41
CA LYS A 180 -8.76 15.47 9.44
C LYS A 180 -7.39 16.12 9.32
N ASN A 181 -7.29 17.45 9.39
CA ASN A 181 -6.03 18.19 9.25
C ASN A 181 -5.29 17.86 7.94
N CYS A 182 -6.02 17.68 6.83
CA CYS A 182 -5.45 17.26 5.54
C CYS A 182 -5.42 18.39 4.51
N SER A 183 -4.48 18.30 3.57
CA SER A 183 -4.52 19.07 2.32
C SER A 183 -5.04 18.15 1.21
N VAL A 184 -6.07 18.57 0.48
CA VAL A 184 -6.75 17.77 -0.55
C VAL A 184 -6.83 18.56 -1.85
N GLU A 185 -6.14 18.09 -2.89
CA GLU A 185 -6.04 18.75 -4.20
C GLU A 185 -6.58 17.87 -5.34
N ASN A 186 -7.17 18.47 -6.38
CA ASN A 186 -7.47 17.80 -7.66
C ASN A 186 -8.25 16.47 -7.55
N SER A 187 -9.06 16.28 -6.49
CA SER A 187 -9.60 14.98 -6.06
C SER A 187 -11.12 14.97 -5.93
N ARG A 188 -11.73 13.80 -5.71
CA ARG A 188 -13.19 13.66 -5.51
C ARG A 188 -13.50 13.01 -4.17
N ALA A 189 -14.36 13.64 -3.36
CA ALA A 189 -14.88 13.05 -2.12
C ALA A 189 -16.40 12.87 -2.14
N GLU A 190 -16.86 11.62 -2.08
CA GLU A 190 -18.26 11.25 -2.03
C GLU A 190 -18.62 10.67 -0.64
N ARG A 191 -19.78 11.05 -0.08
CA ARG A 191 -20.30 10.57 1.23
C ARG A 191 -19.30 10.66 2.40
N SER A 192 -18.32 11.55 2.31
CA SER A 192 -17.17 11.60 3.20
C SER A 192 -17.35 12.67 4.29
N THR A 193 -16.43 12.73 5.26
CA THR A 193 -16.35 13.81 6.26
C THR A 193 -14.97 14.46 6.20
N LEU A 194 -14.89 15.78 6.10
CA LEU A 194 -13.62 16.53 6.13
C LEU A 194 -13.64 17.52 7.32
N GLU A 195 -12.58 17.51 8.11
CA GLU A 195 -12.45 18.32 9.33
C GLU A 195 -11.09 19.05 9.29
N ASP A 196 -11.10 20.37 9.48
CA ASP A 196 -9.87 21.18 9.53
C ASP A 196 -8.96 21.00 8.28
N CYS A 197 -9.57 20.77 7.11
CA CYS A 197 -8.85 20.47 5.88
C CYS A 197 -8.74 21.70 4.95
N GLU A 198 -7.61 21.80 4.25
CA GLU A 198 -7.49 22.61 3.03
C GLU A 198 -7.99 21.80 1.84
N VAL A 199 -8.90 22.38 1.03
CA VAL A 199 -9.42 21.73 -0.17
C VAL A 199 -9.33 22.67 -1.37
N VAL A 200 -8.68 22.18 -2.42
CA VAL A 200 -8.42 22.91 -3.66
C VAL A 200 -8.79 22.03 -4.85
N ASN A 201 -9.44 22.59 -5.88
CA ASN A 201 -9.70 21.87 -7.15
C ASN A 201 -10.60 20.61 -7.03
N CYS A 202 -11.19 20.34 -5.86
CA CYS A 202 -11.90 19.09 -5.61
C CYS A 202 -13.39 19.14 -5.96
N LYS A 203 -13.95 17.97 -6.26
CA LYS A 203 -15.39 17.72 -6.36
C LYS A 203 -15.89 17.04 -5.08
N LEU A 204 -16.72 17.71 -4.30
CA LEU A 204 -17.33 17.13 -3.08
C LEU A 204 -18.81 16.83 -3.33
N GLU A 205 -19.27 15.61 -3.01
CA GLU A 205 -20.65 15.15 -3.23
C GLU A 205 -21.19 14.43 -1.98
N ARG A 206 -22.34 14.88 -1.44
CA ARG A 206 -22.94 14.31 -0.21
C ARG A 206 -21.97 14.24 0.98
N THR A 207 -21.00 15.14 1.01
CA THR A 207 -19.86 15.14 1.92
C THR A 207 -20.09 16.19 3.01
N LYS A 208 -19.87 15.81 4.27
CA LYS A 208 -19.93 16.72 5.43
C LYS A 208 -18.57 17.40 5.59
N PHE A 209 -18.55 18.65 6.01
CA PHE A 209 -17.29 19.36 6.23
C PHE A 209 -17.38 20.46 7.30
N THR A 210 -16.30 20.66 8.05
CA THR A 210 -16.17 21.68 9.12
C THR A 210 -14.71 22.15 9.23
N GLY A 211 -14.47 23.36 9.73
CA GLY A 211 -13.11 23.92 9.90
C GLY A 211 -12.33 24.15 8.60
N MET A 212 -13.01 24.15 7.45
CA MET A 212 -12.36 24.05 6.13
C MET A 212 -11.74 25.36 5.64
N ARG A 213 -10.58 25.28 4.98
CA ARG A 213 -10.13 26.32 4.03
C ARG A 213 -10.38 25.85 2.60
N LEU A 214 -11.27 26.53 1.90
CA LEU A 214 -11.74 26.15 0.56
C LEU A 214 -11.25 27.19 -0.45
N ALA A 215 -10.39 26.79 -1.38
CA ALA A 215 -9.90 27.70 -2.44
C ALA A 215 -10.18 27.09 -3.81
N ASN A 216 -10.97 27.80 -4.62
CA ASN A 216 -11.32 27.39 -5.98
C ASN A 216 -11.82 25.92 -6.04
N GLY A 217 -13.07 25.64 -5.68
CA GLY A 217 -13.67 24.29 -5.78
C GLY A 217 -14.78 24.25 -6.84
N ARG A 218 -14.92 23.17 -7.64
CA ARG A 218 -16.12 22.96 -8.49
C ARG A 218 -17.10 22.00 -7.86
N TRP A 219 -18.33 22.42 -8.02
CA TRP A 219 -19.11 22.75 -6.86
C TRP A 219 -20.54 22.49 -7.45
N GLU A 220 -21.43 21.68 -6.82
CA GLU A 220 -22.86 21.56 -7.19
C GLU A 220 -23.81 21.11 -6.04
N ARG A 221 -24.92 21.85 -5.81
CA ARG A 221 -26.23 21.56 -5.15
C ARG A 221 -26.29 20.60 -3.93
N GLY A 222 -26.62 21.03 -2.70
CA GLY A 222 -26.35 22.32 -2.04
C GLY A 222 -25.31 22.11 -0.92
N ASN A 223 -24.24 22.91 -0.92
CA ASN A 223 -22.95 22.55 -1.55
C ASN A 223 -22.48 23.90 -2.22
N LEU A 224 -21.29 24.06 -2.79
CA LEU A 224 -21.09 23.39 -4.07
C LEU A 224 -21.89 24.11 -5.27
N VAL A 225 -21.36 24.89 -6.23
CA VAL A 225 -22.06 25.57 -7.37
C VAL A 225 -21.24 25.69 -8.71
N GLY A 226 -19.92 25.95 -8.68
CA GLY A 226 -19.01 26.29 -9.79
C GLY A 226 -17.58 26.60 -9.25
N ARG A 227 -16.51 26.41 -10.05
CA ARG A 227 -15.16 26.92 -9.75
C ARG A 227 -15.03 28.25 -10.48
#